data_AF-A0AA35XCP4-F1
#
_entry.id   AF-A0AA35XCP4-F1
#
_cell.length_a   1.000
_cell.length_b   1.000
_cell.length_c   1.000
_cell.angle_alpha   90.00
_cell.angle_beta   90.00
_cell.angle_gamma   90.00
#
_symmetry.space_group_name_H-M   'P 1'
#
loop_
_entity.id
_entity.type
_entity.pdbx_description
1 polymer ?
#
loop_
_entity_poly.entity_id
_entity_poly.type
_entity_poly.pdbx_seq_one_letter_code
_entity_poly.pdbx_strand_id
1 'polypeptide(L)'
;MENTKVQAVSWNITRLCNLKCTHCYLPAGFVDTNELANGNFQLSDIQNSHEYSRDAELSQSQCFRVIDEIAEINPHILLILTGGEPLLRPDILEISKYASDTGFLVVMGTNGVLLNDEVVEKMQGHGVTGAGISLDSIQPTNHDRFRGMEGAWKATMNGVEALKRAQLDFLVQTSVTQWNYDEIPEIVEFAYQLGAKVLNLYFLVRTGRGKTVMDITPAQYEKMLETLFKLQAAYAGKMLIAAKCAPHYKRVIYEQQSDSAFLQGYPSGTCPCGIYYCRITPEGELTPCPYLPVSVGNLKDESFVKLWNESETFQNLRNRDVLEGKCGACEFREVCGGCRARAYATTGNYLAEDASCEYQPGQYGAPLVQIEKKIAFATETDYDLQWTPAAEKRLKRVPSFARGMVIKSVERYAREHGHREVTPELMQAVKKRFDKTGIPSFRPKR
;
A
#
# COMPACT_ATOMS: atom_id res chain seq x y z
N MET A 1 -18.96 2.30 19.35
CA MET A 1 -17.93 1.84 18.40
C MET A 1 -16.62 2.48 18.83
N GLU A 2 -15.60 1.68 19.12
CA GLU A 2 -14.27 2.19 19.46
C GLU A 2 -13.72 2.97 18.25
N ASN A 3 -13.29 4.22 18.46
CA ASN A 3 -12.95 5.12 17.36
C ASN A 3 -11.72 4.57 16.62
N THR A 4 -11.90 4.01 15.43
CA THR A 4 -10.82 3.30 14.72
C THR A 4 -9.82 4.32 14.21
N LYS A 5 -8.58 4.26 14.69
CA LYS A 5 -7.50 5.15 14.25
C LYS A 5 -7.11 4.85 12.80
N VAL A 6 -6.91 5.90 12.00
CA VAL A 6 -6.25 5.77 10.69
C VAL A 6 -4.85 5.19 10.89
N GLN A 7 -4.44 4.24 10.05
CA GLN A 7 -3.14 3.57 10.11
C GLN A 7 -2.31 3.79 8.85
N ALA A 8 -2.97 4.04 7.72
CA ALA A 8 -2.30 4.34 6.47
C ALA A 8 -3.10 5.34 5.63
N VAL A 9 -2.42 6.26 4.97
CA VAL A 9 -3.02 7.23 4.05
C VAL A 9 -2.29 7.14 2.72
N SER A 10 -3.05 6.98 1.63
CA SER A 10 -2.52 7.14 0.28
C SER A 10 -2.84 8.53 -0.22
N TRP A 11 -1.84 9.39 -0.32
CA TRP A 11 -2.04 10.75 -0.76
C TRP A 11 -1.64 10.89 -2.23
N ASN A 12 -2.62 11.06 -3.10
CA ASN A 12 -2.36 11.50 -4.47
C ASN A 12 -2.00 12.99 -4.40
N ILE A 13 -0.72 13.32 -4.40
CA ILE A 13 -0.24 14.68 -4.14
C ILE A 13 -0.26 15.56 -5.39
N THR A 14 -0.28 14.95 -6.57
CA THR A 14 -0.43 15.66 -7.83
C THR A 14 -1.16 14.84 -8.90
N ARG A 15 -1.81 15.50 -9.87
CA ARG A 15 -2.29 14.88 -11.11
C ARG A 15 -1.23 14.78 -12.20
N LEU A 16 -0.09 15.44 -12.07
CA LEU A 16 0.94 15.38 -13.11
C LEU A 16 1.57 13.98 -13.18
N CYS A 17 1.77 13.45 -14.39
CA CYS A 17 2.47 12.19 -14.60
C CYS A 17 3.25 12.22 -15.91
N ASN A 18 4.43 11.63 -15.90
CA ASN A 18 5.25 11.42 -17.09
C ASN A 18 4.89 10.15 -17.88
N LEU A 19 3.83 9.43 -17.48
CA LEU A 19 3.38 8.20 -18.12
C LEU A 19 1.89 8.28 -18.49
N LYS A 20 1.49 7.47 -19.47
CA LYS A 20 0.09 7.32 -19.92
C LYS A 20 -0.41 5.89 -19.73
N CYS A 21 -0.20 5.33 -18.54
CA CYS A 21 -0.54 3.92 -18.25
C CYS A 21 -1.99 3.58 -18.62
N THR A 22 -2.23 2.45 -19.27
CA THR A 22 -3.55 2.02 -19.74
C THR A 22 -4.53 1.78 -18.58
N HIS A 23 -4.04 1.35 -17.43
CA HIS A 23 -4.86 0.96 -16.27
C HIS A 23 -5.03 2.06 -15.21
N CYS A 24 -4.51 3.27 -15.45
CA CYS A 24 -4.44 4.31 -14.43
C CYS A 24 -5.84 4.69 -13.89
N TYR A 25 -5.99 4.67 -12.56
CA TYR A 25 -7.23 5.06 -11.89
C TYR A 25 -7.36 6.59 -11.75
N LEU A 26 -6.23 7.31 -11.71
CA LEU A 26 -6.21 8.77 -11.62
C LEU A 26 -6.28 9.35 -13.05
N PRO A 27 -7.14 10.35 -13.32
CA PRO A 27 -7.10 11.13 -14.56
C PRO A 27 -5.89 12.08 -14.52
N ALA A 28 -4.69 11.50 -14.61
CA ALA A 28 -3.44 12.22 -14.53
C ALA A 28 -3.18 13.02 -15.82
N GLY A 29 -2.80 14.29 -15.68
CA GLY A 29 -2.30 15.13 -16.76
C GLY A 29 -0.91 14.68 -17.18
N PHE A 30 -0.66 14.63 -18.49
CA PHE A 30 0.62 14.14 -19.02
C PHE A 30 1.67 15.25 -19.11
N VAL A 31 2.90 14.91 -18.76
CA VAL A 31 4.10 15.73 -18.94
C VAL A 31 5.10 14.93 -19.79
N ASP A 32 5.52 15.47 -20.94
CA ASP A 32 6.57 14.83 -21.74
C ASP A 32 7.94 15.05 -21.06
N THR A 33 8.70 13.97 -20.89
CA THR A 33 9.99 14.01 -20.20
C THR A 33 11.20 13.98 -21.11
N ASN A 34 11.01 13.74 -22.41
CA ASN A 34 12.08 13.93 -23.39
C ASN A 34 12.45 15.41 -23.55
N GLU A 35 11.54 16.32 -23.22
CA GLU A 35 11.81 17.76 -23.11
C GLU A 35 12.58 18.11 -21.80
N LEU A 36 12.46 17.30 -20.74
CA LEU A 36 13.21 17.47 -19.47
C LEU A 36 14.71 17.20 -19.64
N ALA A 37 15.08 16.21 -20.45
CA ALA A 37 16.46 15.75 -20.60
C ALA A 37 17.39 16.79 -21.26
N ASN A 38 16.83 17.81 -21.93
CA ASN A 38 17.57 18.88 -22.59
C ASN A 38 17.83 20.11 -21.69
N GLY A 39 17.51 20.03 -20.39
CA GLY A 39 17.83 21.08 -19.41
C GLY A 39 17.00 22.36 -19.50
N ASN A 40 15.97 22.40 -20.35
CA ASN A 40 15.14 23.58 -20.59
C ASN A 40 13.78 23.54 -19.88
N PHE A 41 13.55 22.60 -18.95
CA PHE A 41 12.25 22.46 -18.32
C PHE A 41 11.87 23.67 -17.49
N GLN A 42 10.81 24.36 -17.91
CA GLN A 42 10.09 25.29 -17.06
C GLN A 42 8.74 24.68 -16.70
N LEU A 43 8.31 24.91 -15.45
CA LEU A 43 6.97 24.54 -14.97
C LEU A 43 5.84 25.13 -15.84
N SER A 44 6.12 26.18 -16.61
CA SER A 44 5.23 26.77 -17.61
C SER A 44 4.98 25.91 -18.85
N ASP A 45 5.81 24.91 -19.12
CA ASP A 45 5.72 24.04 -20.30
C ASP A 45 4.67 22.92 -20.12
N ILE A 46 4.11 22.82 -18.92
CA ILE A 46 2.94 21.99 -18.62
C ILE A 46 1.77 22.60 -19.41
N GLN A 47 1.50 22.07 -20.60
CA GLN A 47 0.22 22.31 -21.25
C GLN A 47 -0.87 21.85 -20.28
N ASN A 48 -1.57 22.81 -19.70
CA ASN A 48 -2.83 22.58 -19.03
C ASN A 48 -3.69 21.79 -20.01
N SER A 49 -3.79 20.47 -19.85
CA SER A 49 -4.89 19.73 -20.47
C SER A 49 -6.13 20.52 -20.11
N HIS A 50 -6.95 20.93 -21.08
CA HIS A 50 -7.98 21.98 -20.99
C HIS A 50 -8.98 21.91 -19.80
N GLU A 51 -8.85 20.93 -18.90
CA GLU A 51 -9.67 20.66 -17.71
C GLU A 51 -8.89 20.59 -16.37
N TYR A 52 -7.56 20.81 -16.34
CA TYR A 52 -6.76 20.72 -15.10
C TYR A 52 -5.89 21.96 -14.89
N SER A 53 -5.97 22.54 -13.69
CA SER A 53 -5.06 23.57 -13.19
C SER A 53 -4.38 23.09 -11.91
N ARG A 54 -3.06 23.27 -11.83
CA ARG A 54 -2.28 23.01 -10.61
C ARG A 54 -2.77 23.86 -9.43
N ASP A 55 -3.33 25.03 -9.68
CA ASP A 55 -3.86 25.92 -8.63
C ASP A 55 -5.04 25.28 -7.88
N ALA A 56 -5.65 24.24 -8.44
CA ALA A 56 -6.66 23.45 -7.76
C ALA A 56 -6.07 22.44 -6.77
N GLU A 57 -4.78 22.10 -6.84
CA GLU A 57 -4.15 21.19 -5.88
C GLU A 57 -3.99 21.86 -4.50
N LEU A 58 -3.84 21.06 -3.44
CA LEU A 58 -3.52 21.56 -2.12
C LEU A 58 -2.15 22.25 -2.15
N SER A 59 -2.07 23.47 -1.62
CA SER A 59 -0.81 24.18 -1.43
C SER A 59 0.09 23.45 -0.42
N GLN A 60 1.38 23.80 -0.38
CA GLN A 60 2.32 23.26 0.61
C GLN A 60 1.82 23.48 2.05
N SER A 61 1.33 24.67 2.37
CA SER A 61 0.83 25.00 3.71
C SER A 61 -0.44 24.21 4.07
N GLN A 62 -1.32 23.97 3.09
CA GLN A 62 -2.47 23.09 3.29
C GLN A 62 -2.05 21.64 3.52
N CYS A 63 -1.01 21.17 2.82
CA CYS A 63 -0.47 19.82 3.04
C CYS A 63 0.09 19.67 4.47
N PHE A 64 0.84 20.66 4.96
CA PHE A 64 1.37 20.64 6.34
C PHE A 64 0.24 20.61 7.38
N ARG A 65 -0.78 21.46 7.22
CA ARG A 65 -1.96 21.43 8.11
C ARG A 65 -2.62 20.05 8.14
N VAL A 66 -2.86 19.45 6.96
CA VAL A 66 -3.49 18.13 6.88
C VAL A 66 -2.61 17.04 7.52
N ILE A 67 -1.28 17.14 7.41
CA ILE A 67 -0.35 16.25 8.13
C ILE A 67 -0.54 16.37 9.64
N ASP A 68 -0.63 17.59 10.18
CA ASP A 68 -0.87 17.81 11.62
C ASP A 68 -2.20 17.21 12.06
N GLU A 69 -3.27 17.44 11.31
CA GLU A 69 -4.61 16.90 11.61
C GLU A 69 -4.67 15.36 11.57
N ILE A 70 -3.92 14.73 10.65
CA ILE A 70 -3.78 13.26 10.64
C ILE A 70 -3.02 12.80 11.91
N ALA A 71 -1.99 13.52 12.32
CA ALA A 71 -1.17 13.20 13.48
C ALA A 71 -1.94 13.32 14.80
N GLU A 72 -2.94 14.20 14.88
CA GLU A 72 -3.88 14.27 16.02
C GLU A 72 -4.61 12.95 16.26
N ILE A 73 -4.95 12.21 15.19
CA ILE A 73 -5.59 10.90 15.30
C ILE A 73 -4.54 9.80 15.54
N ASN A 74 -3.47 9.81 14.74
CA ASN A 74 -2.39 8.85 14.84
C ASN A 74 -1.07 9.44 14.32
N PRO A 75 -0.09 9.74 15.18
CA PRO A 75 1.20 10.30 14.77
C PRO A 75 2.14 9.28 14.13
N HIS A 76 1.71 8.02 13.99
CA HIS A 76 2.54 6.91 13.52
C HIS A 76 1.86 6.12 12.41
N ILE A 77 1.37 6.83 11.39
CA ILE A 77 0.80 6.18 10.20
C ILE A 77 1.88 5.81 9.18
N LEU A 78 1.51 4.92 8.26
CA LEU A 78 2.17 4.80 6.96
C LEU A 78 1.58 5.85 6.00
N LEU A 79 2.37 6.86 5.64
CA LEU A 79 2.00 7.82 4.61
C LEU A 79 2.61 7.42 3.27
N ILE A 80 1.75 7.13 2.29
CA ILE A 80 2.15 6.81 0.92
C ILE A 80 1.94 8.06 0.07
N LEU A 81 3.03 8.76 -0.24
CA LEU A 81 3.03 9.88 -1.17
C LEU A 81 3.04 9.32 -2.60
N THR A 82 1.98 9.57 -3.35
CA THR A 82 1.76 9.05 -4.70
C THR A 82 0.99 10.10 -5.53
N GLY A 83 0.30 9.74 -6.61
CA GLY A 83 -0.41 10.69 -7.47
C GLY A 83 -0.56 10.16 -8.88
N GLY A 84 -0.37 11.05 -9.84
CA GLY A 84 0.25 10.67 -11.10
C GLY A 84 1.68 10.19 -10.81
N GLU A 85 2.68 11.06 -10.99
CA GLU A 85 4.05 10.87 -10.54
C GLU A 85 4.39 11.93 -9.47
N PRO A 86 4.55 11.55 -8.19
CA PRO A 86 4.80 12.50 -7.10
C PRO A 86 6.10 13.30 -7.28
N LEU A 87 7.12 12.75 -7.93
CA LEU A 87 8.40 13.44 -8.16
C LEU A 87 8.29 14.62 -9.15
N LEU A 88 7.14 14.82 -9.81
CA LEU A 88 6.87 16.01 -10.63
C LEU A 88 6.33 17.20 -9.83
N ARG A 89 6.00 16.99 -8.55
CA ARG A 89 5.54 18.06 -7.66
C ARG A 89 6.75 18.78 -7.04
N PRO A 90 6.92 20.11 -7.20
CA PRO A 90 8.14 20.81 -6.79
C PRO A 90 8.46 20.76 -5.30
N ASP A 91 7.44 20.80 -4.44
CA ASP A 91 7.53 20.85 -2.97
C ASP A 91 7.39 19.45 -2.32
N ILE A 92 7.53 18.37 -3.11
CA ILE A 92 7.28 17.01 -2.62
C ILE A 92 8.25 16.57 -1.52
N LEU A 93 9.51 17.00 -1.60
CA LEU A 93 10.54 16.62 -0.63
C LEU A 93 10.33 17.37 0.70
N GLU A 94 9.88 18.61 0.66
CA GLU A 94 9.50 19.42 1.82
C GLU A 94 8.28 18.79 2.52
N ILE A 95 7.27 18.36 1.76
CA ILE A 95 6.10 17.62 2.29
C ILE A 95 6.52 16.30 2.93
N SER A 96 7.39 15.53 2.27
CA SER A 96 7.94 14.29 2.82
C SER A 96 8.68 14.53 4.13
N LYS A 97 9.55 15.56 4.16
CA LYS A 97 10.32 15.90 5.34
C LYS A 97 9.42 16.29 6.50
N TYR A 98 8.42 17.14 6.24
CA TYR A 98 7.46 17.57 7.27
C TYR A 98 6.70 16.37 7.86
N ALA A 99 6.16 15.49 7.01
CA ALA A 99 5.48 14.28 7.44
C ALA A 99 6.37 13.35 8.27
N SER A 100 7.63 13.15 7.85
CA SER A 100 8.60 12.35 8.58
C SER A 100 8.95 12.96 9.95
N ASP A 101 9.14 14.28 10.01
CA ASP A 101 9.46 14.99 11.25
C ASP A 101 8.29 14.93 12.26
N THR A 102 7.04 14.90 11.78
CA THR A 102 5.82 14.66 12.59
C THR A 102 5.75 13.22 13.15
N GLY A 103 6.49 12.27 12.57
CA GLY A 103 6.59 10.89 13.05
C GLY A 103 5.98 9.84 12.14
N PHE A 104 5.52 10.23 10.94
CA PHE A 104 4.98 9.29 9.95
C PHE A 104 6.09 8.44 9.32
N LEU A 105 5.73 7.21 8.97
CA LEU A 105 6.54 6.38 8.08
C LEU A 105 6.21 6.76 6.63
N VAL A 106 7.10 7.48 5.95
CA VAL A 106 6.87 7.98 4.60
C VAL A 106 7.41 7.02 3.55
N VAL A 107 6.57 6.65 2.60
CA VAL A 107 6.91 5.83 1.42
C VAL A 107 6.51 6.58 0.15
N MET A 108 7.42 6.59 -0.83
CA MET A 108 7.19 7.23 -2.14
C MET A 108 6.67 6.21 -3.16
N GLY A 109 5.43 6.34 -3.61
CA GLY A 109 4.87 5.52 -4.70
C GLY A 109 5.13 6.18 -6.06
N THR A 110 6.13 5.70 -6.79
CA THR A 110 6.65 6.27 -8.05
C THR A 110 6.64 5.23 -9.17
N ASN A 111 6.60 5.69 -10.42
CA ASN A 111 6.80 4.81 -11.56
C ASN A 111 8.27 4.38 -11.77
N GLY A 112 9.21 5.02 -11.07
CA GLY A 112 10.62 4.66 -11.06
C GLY A 112 11.46 5.28 -12.18
N VAL A 113 10.85 5.92 -13.18
CA VAL A 113 11.54 6.48 -14.35
C VAL A 113 12.47 7.64 -13.97
N LEU A 114 12.07 8.46 -13.02
CA LEU A 114 12.82 9.65 -12.58
C LEU A 114 13.86 9.35 -11.50
N LEU A 115 13.98 8.09 -11.07
CA LEU A 115 14.92 7.73 -10.02
C LEU A 115 16.34 7.62 -10.57
N ASN A 116 17.25 8.32 -9.91
CA ASN A 116 18.69 8.23 -10.07
C ASN A 116 19.36 8.41 -8.71
N ASP A 117 20.69 8.34 -8.63
CA ASP A 117 21.42 8.39 -7.36
C ASP A 117 21.13 9.70 -6.59
N GLU A 118 21.09 10.84 -7.27
CA GLU A 118 20.81 12.15 -6.66
C GLU A 118 19.38 12.24 -6.10
N VAL A 119 18.39 11.79 -6.87
CA VAL A 119 16.98 11.81 -6.45
C VAL A 119 16.77 10.88 -5.25
N VAL A 120 17.37 9.69 -5.26
CA VAL A 120 17.27 8.74 -4.15
C VAL A 120 17.94 9.28 -2.89
N GLU A 121 19.11 9.90 -2.99
CA GLU A 121 19.79 10.55 -1.86
C GLU A 121 18.94 11.69 -1.29
N LYS A 122 18.36 12.54 -2.15
CA LYS A 122 17.43 13.59 -1.75
C LYS A 122 16.20 13.03 -1.03
N MET A 123 15.59 11.96 -1.54
CA MET A 123 14.46 11.29 -0.90
C MET A 123 14.81 10.82 0.52
N GLN A 124 15.96 10.14 0.70
CA GLN A 124 16.43 9.69 2.01
C GLN A 124 16.68 10.86 2.96
N GLY A 125 17.33 11.93 2.48
CA GLY A 125 17.57 13.16 3.24
C GLY A 125 16.29 13.86 3.71
N HIS A 126 15.16 13.61 3.04
CA HIS A 126 13.85 14.16 3.36
C HIS A 126 12.89 13.12 3.98
N GLY A 127 13.45 12.10 4.64
CA GLY A 127 12.69 11.19 5.49
C GLY A 127 11.90 10.11 4.75
N VAL A 128 12.10 9.94 3.44
CA VAL A 128 11.55 8.80 2.72
C VAL A 128 12.26 7.53 3.19
N THR A 129 11.47 6.56 3.64
CA THR A 129 11.96 5.30 4.21
C THR A 129 11.86 4.12 3.25
N GLY A 130 11.13 4.29 2.14
CA GLY A 130 11.14 3.33 1.04
C GLY A 130 10.40 3.83 -0.19
N ALA A 131 10.58 3.11 -1.29
CA ALA A 131 9.96 3.43 -2.57
C ALA A 131 9.08 2.27 -3.07
N GLY A 132 7.89 2.59 -3.54
CA GLY A 132 7.02 1.65 -4.24
C GLY A 132 7.14 1.81 -5.74
N ILE A 133 7.70 0.79 -6.39
CA ILE A 133 8.05 0.78 -7.80
C ILE A 133 7.06 -0.05 -8.60
N SER A 134 6.60 0.56 -9.68
CA SER A 134 5.68 -0.02 -10.64
C SER A 134 6.38 -0.97 -11.61
N LEU A 135 6.01 -2.26 -11.63
CA LEU A 135 6.54 -3.26 -12.56
C LEU A 135 5.49 -4.32 -12.89
N ASP A 136 4.97 -4.32 -14.13
CA ASP A 136 3.87 -5.24 -14.53
C ASP A 136 4.26 -6.38 -15.46
N SER A 137 5.53 -6.46 -15.89
CA SER A 137 6.05 -7.54 -16.73
C SER A 137 7.58 -7.59 -16.61
N ILE A 138 8.15 -8.78 -16.74
CA ILE A 138 9.61 -8.96 -16.88
C ILE A 138 10.06 -8.64 -18.31
N GLN A 139 9.12 -8.58 -19.26
CA GLN A 139 9.38 -8.26 -20.65
C GLN A 139 9.28 -6.74 -20.88
N PRO A 140 10.36 -6.08 -21.34
CA PRO A 140 10.38 -4.62 -21.51
C PRO A 140 9.26 -4.10 -22.40
N THR A 141 9.02 -4.75 -23.54
CA THR A 141 7.99 -4.32 -24.51
C THR A 141 6.58 -4.34 -23.94
N ASN A 142 6.27 -5.34 -23.11
CA ASN A 142 4.95 -5.48 -22.50
C ASN A 142 4.74 -4.42 -21.41
N HIS A 143 5.76 -4.23 -20.57
CA HIS A 143 5.76 -3.21 -19.53
C HIS A 143 5.61 -1.80 -20.14
N ASP A 144 6.44 -1.46 -21.11
CA ASP A 144 6.44 -0.16 -21.79
C ASP A 144 5.09 0.15 -22.43
N ARG A 145 4.50 -0.84 -23.13
CA ARG A 145 3.17 -0.71 -23.71
C ARG A 145 2.09 -0.45 -22.65
N PHE A 146 2.13 -1.17 -21.53
CA PHE A 146 1.14 -1.02 -20.47
C PHE A 146 1.29 0.30 -19.70
N ARG A 147 2.52 0.81 -19.61
CA ARG A 147 2.88 2.10 -18.99
C ARG A 147 2.77 3.29 -19.93
N GLY A 148 2.68 3.05 -21.23
CA GLY A 148 2.47 4.08 -22.25
C GLY A 148 3.72 4.94 -22.52
N MET A 149 4.92 4.38 -22.34
CA MET A 149 6.19 5.03 -22.63
C MET A 149 7.23 4.00 -23.05
N GLU A 150 7.83 4.17 -24.23
CA GLU A 150 8.97 3.36 -24.67
C GLU A 150 10.18 3.63 -23.78
N GLY A 151 10.90 2.57 -23.38
CA GLY A 151 12.04 2.65 -22.49
C GLY A 151 11.68 2.76 -21.00
N ALA A 152 10.40 2.74 -20.63
CA ALA A 152 9.96 2.82 -19.23
C ALA A 152 10.59 1.72 -18.37
N TRP A 153 10.58 0.48 -18.84
CA TRP A 153 11.16 -0.65 -18.14
C TRP A 153 12.64 -0.42 -17.85
N LYS A 154 13.41 0.03 -18.85
CA LYS A 154 14.85 0.30 -18.70
C LYS A 154 15.10 1.42 -17.70
N ALA A 155 14.33 2.50 -17.77
CA ALA A 155 14.44 3.61 -16.82
C ALA A 155 14.08 3.17 -15.40
N THR A 156 12.99 2.42 -15.23
CA THR A 156 12.58 1.85 -13.95
C THR A 156 13.64 0.91 -13.37
N MET A 157 14.29 0.06 -14.18
CA MET A 157 15.40 -0.79 -13.71
C MET A 157 16.62 0.02 -13.28
N ASN A 158 16.98 1.09 -14.00
CA ASN A 158 18.03 2.00 -13.56
C ASN A 158 17.70 2.65 -12.19
N GLY A 159 16.43 3.02 -11.99
CA GLY A 159 15.92 3.51 -10.72
C GLY A 159 16.02 2.49 -9.58
N VAL A 160 15.68 1.23 -9.86
CA VAL A 160 15.85 0.12 -8.90
C VAL A 160 17.32 -0.05 -8.51
N GLU A 161 18.24 0.03 -9.45
CA GLU A 161 19.67 -0.04 -9.14
C GLU A 161 20.18 1.15 -8.30
N ALA A 162 19.63 2.35 -8.51
CA ALA A 162 19.92 3.51 -7.65
C ALA A 162 19.44 3.29 -6.20
N LEU A 163 18.23 2.78 -6.03
CA LEU A 163 17.68 2.41 -4.72
C LEU A 163 18.57 1.38 -3.99
N LYS A 164 19.03 0.36 -4.73
CA LYS A 164 19.93 -0.68 -4.20
C LYS A 164 21.27 -0.10 -3.75
N ARG A 165 21.92 0.74 -4.57
CA ARG A 165 23.19 1.40 -4.22
C ARG A 165 23.06 2.24 -2.95
N ALA A 166 21.96 2.98 -2.83
CA ALA A 166 21.65 3.83 -1.68
C ALA A 166 21.11 3.05 -0.45
N GLN A 167 20.89 1.74 -0.57
CA GLN A 167 20.27 0.90 0.45
C GLN A 167 18.91 1.43 0.93
N LEU A 168 18.14 2.04 0.02
CA LEU A 168 16.75 2.42 0.28
C LEU A 168 15.85 1.23 -0.02
N ASP A 169 15.12 0.78 1.00
CA ASP A 169 14.18 -0.33 0.88
C ASP A 169 13.12 -0.03 -0.19
N PHE A 170 12.81 -1.00 -1.03
CA PHE A 170 11.79 -0.83 -2.05
C PHE A 170 10.84 -2.02 -2.15
N LEU A 171 9.68 -1.74 -2.71
CA LEU A 171 8.62 -2.69 -2.97
C LEU A 171 8.20 -2.62 -4.42
N VAL A 172 7.82 -3.76 -4.97
CA VAL A 172 7.32 -3.88 -6.34
C VAL A 172 5.79 -3.90 -6.31
N GLN A 173 5.16 -3.24 -7.27
CA GLN A 173 3.72 -3.16 -7.45
C GLN A 173 3.36 -3.60 -8.86
N THR A 174 2.51 -4.61 -8.95
CA THR A 174 2.10 -5.23 -10.20
C THR A 174 0.57 -5.24 -10.28
N SER A 175 0.01 -4.73 -11.37
CA SER A 175 -1.41 -4.88 -11.65
C SER A 175 -1.67 -6.21 -12.35
N VAL A 176 -2.48 -7.07 -11.73
CA VAL A 176 -2.91 -8.34 -12.32
C VAL A 176 -4.04 -8.06 -13.31
N THR A 177 -3.86 -8.53 -14.54
CA THR A 177 -4.80 -8.37 -15.66
C THR A 177 -4.80 -9.64 -16.52
N GLN A 178 -5.66 -9.71 -17.55
CA GLN A 178 -5.71 -10.89 -18.40
C GLN A 178 -4.39 -11.17 -19.15
N TRP A 179 -3.64 -10.13 -19.55
CA TRP A 179 -2.48 -10.29 -20.43
C TRP A 179 -1.19 -10.71 -19.70
N ASN A 180 -1.07 -10.41 -18.41
CA ASN A 180 0.07 -10.83 -17.57
C ASN A 180 -0.28 -11.92 -16.56
N TYR A 181 -1.50 -12.48 -16.63
CA TYR A 181 -2.00 -13.47 -15.67
C TYR A 181 -1.04 -14.66 -15.50
N ASP A 182 -0.58 -15.23 -16.61
CA ASP A 182 0.30 -16.38 -16.60
C ASP A 182 1.76 -16.03 -16.25
N GLU A 183 2.13 -14.74 -16.28
CA GLU A 183 3.48 -14.22 -15.98
C GLU A 183 3.66 -13.88 -14.49
N ILE A 184 2.59 -13.89 -13.69
CA ILE A 184 2.64 -13.48 -12.28
C ILE A 184 3.68 -14.29 -11.46
N PRO A 185 3.77 -15.63 -11.57
CA PRO A 185 4.80 -16.37 -10.84
C PRO A 185 6.23 -15.95 -11.18
N GLU A 186 6.52 -15.67 -12.45
CA GLU A 186 7.82 -15.19 -12.92
C GLU A 186 8.10 -13.76 -12.45
N ILE A 187 7.10 -12.88 -12.44
CA ILE A 187 7.22 -11.53 -11.86
C ILE A 187 7.54 -11.62 -10.37
N VAL A 188 6.98 -12.59 -9.64
CA VAL A 188 7.27 -12.80 -8.22
C VAL A 188 8.73 -13.19 -8.00
N GLU A 189 9.24 -14.17 -8.75
CA GLU A 189 10.64 -14.56 -8.67
C GLU A 189 11.56 -13.39 -9.07
N PHE A 190 11.22 -12.67 -10.13
CA PHE A 190 12.01 -11.52 -10.59
C PHE A 190 12.06 -10.40 -9.53
N ALA A 191 10.93 -10.05 -8.92
CA ALA A 191 10.90 -9.06 -7.83
C ALA A 191 11.76 -9.49 -6.63
N TYR A 192 11.77 -10.78 -6.29
CA TYR A 192 12.64 -11.32 -5.25
C TYR A 192 14.12 -11.18 -5.63
N GLN A 193 14.49 -11.55 -6.86
CA GLN A 193 15.87 -11.45 -7.37
C GLN A 193 16.36 -9.99 -7.42
N LEU A 194 15.48 -9.03 -7.71
CA LEU A 194 15.80 -7.60 -7.64
C LEU A 194 16.15 -7.14 -6.22
N GLY A 195 15.68 -7.86 -5.19
CA GLY A 195 15.88 -7.52 -3.79
C GLY A 195 14.71 -6.76 -3.16
N ALA A 196 13.51 -6.82 -3.77
CA ALA A 196 12.32 -6.17 -3.23
C ALA A 196 11.94 -6.75 -1.87
N LYS A 197 11.52 -5.89 -0.93
CA LYS A 197 11.05 -6.32 0.40
C LYS A 197 9.60 -6.78 0.38
N VAL A 198 8.80 -6.16 -0.49
CA VAL A 198 7.37 -6.45 -0.65
C VAL A 198 7.04 -6.49 -2.14
N LEU A 199 6.21 -7.45 -2.54
CA LEU A 199 5.49 -7.46 -3.81
C LEU A 199 4.00 -7.30 -3.54
N ASN A 200 3.41 -6.20 -4.02
CA ASN A 200 1.98 -5.97 -4.00
C ASN A 200 1.37 -6.38 -5.34
N LEU A 201 0.50 -7.38 -5.32
CA LEU A 201 -0.33 -7.75 -6.47
C LEU A 201 -1.67 -7.02 -6.39
N TYR A 202 -1.86 -6.03 -7.24
CA TYR A 202 -3.10 -5.25 -7.35
C TYR A 202 -4.05 -5.93 -8.32
N PHE A 203 -5.15 -6.45 -7.79
CA PHE A 203 -6.22 -6.98 -8.63
C PHE A 203 -7.04 -5.81 -9.19
N LEU A 204 -7.08 -5.69 -10.51
CA LEU A 204 -7.60 -4.54 -11.24
C LEU A 204 -9.03 -4.18 -10.77
N VAL A 205 -9.26 -2.95 -10.32
CA VAL A 205 -10.60 -2.39 -10.16
C VAL A 205 -10.84 -1.49 -11.38
N ARG A 206 -11.90 -1.75 -12.15
CA ARG A 206 -12.18 -1.05 -13.41
C ARG A 206 -12.62 0.40 -13.18
N THR A 207 -11.66 1.29 -13.00
CA THR A 207 -11.87 2.75 -12.85
C THR A 207 -10.88 3.52 -13.73
N GLY A 208 -11.10 4.83 -13.91
CA GLY A 208 -10.24 5.66 -14.76
C GLY A 208 -10.06 5.10 -16.17
N ARG A 209 -8.81 5.08 -16.65
CA ARG A 209 -8.44 4.45 -17.94
C ARG A 209 -8.52 2.93 -17.89
N GLY A 210 -8.43 2.33 -16.70
CA GLY A 210 -8.58 0.89 -16.48
C GLY A 210 -9.97 0.32 -16.78
N LYS A 211 -10.99 1.16 -17.04
CA LYS A 211 -12.32 0.70 -17.44
C LYS A 211 -12.33 -0.14 -18.72
N THR A 212 -11.41 0.11 -19.64
CA THR A 212 -11.31 -0.58 -20.93
C THR A 212 -10.30 -1.73 -20.92
N VAL A 213 -9.58 -1.93 -19.83
CA VAL A 213 -8.61 -3.02 -19.70
C VAL A 213 -9.35 -4.33 -19.47
N MET A 214 -8.98 -5.36 -20.22
CA MET A 214 -9.52 -6.70 -20.00
C MET A 214 -9.01 -7.26 -18.67
N ASP A 215 -9.95 -7.48 -17.77
CA ASP A 215 -9.71 -8.05 -16.44
C ASP A 215 -9.81 -9.58 -16.48
N ILE A 216 -9.27 -10.23 -15.46
CA ILE A 216 -9.38 -11.69 -15.28
C ILE A 216 -10.82 -12.08 -14.93
N THR A 217 -11.22 -13.30 -15.30
CA THR A 217 -12.54 -13.83 -14.91
C THR A 217 -12.60 -14.13 -13.41
N PRO A 218 -13.79 -14.21 -12.79
CA PRO A 218 -13.92 -14.61 -11.39
C PRO A 218 -13.25 -15.97 -11.08
N ALA A 219 -13.40 -16.98 -11.95
CA ALA A 219 -12.70 -18.26 -11.82
C ALA A 219 -11.15 -18.12 -11.91
N GLN A 220 -10.64 -17.27 -12.81
CA GLN A 220 -9.20 -16.97 -12.87
C GLN A 220 -8.72 -16.25 -11.60
N TYR A 221 -9.56 -15.37 -11.05
CA TYR A 221 -9.30 -14.64 -9.82
C TYR A 221 -9.12 -15.61 -8.65
N GLU A 222 -10.07 -16.53 -8.45
CA GLU A 222 -10.00 -17.55 -7.40
C GLU A 222 -8.70 -18.37 -7.51
N LYS A 223 -8.41 -18.88 -8.72
CA LYS A 223 -7.19 -19.66 -8.98
C LYS A 223 -5.90 -18.86 -8.75
N MET A 224 -5.90 -17.55 -9.04
CA MET A 224 -4.76 -16.69 -8.76
C MET A 224 -4.57 -16.48 -7.25
N LEU A 225 -5.64 -16.40 -6.46
CA LEU A 225 -5.54 -16.34 -5.01
C LEU A 225 -5.01 -17.64 -4.39
N GLU A 226 -5.42 -18.79 -4.90
CA GLU A 226 -4.81 -20.08 -4.50
C GLU A 226 -3.33 -20.14 -4.85
N THR A 227 -2.96 -19.63 -6.03
CA THR A 227 -1.56 -19.53 -6.47
C THR A 227 -0.78 -18.57 -5.55
N LEU A 228 -1.37 -17.44 -5.19
CA LEU A 228 -0.80 -16.48 -4.27
C LEU A 228 -0.54 -17.09 -2.88
N PHE A 229 -1.43 -17.94 -2.37
CA PHE A 229 -1.20 -18.66 -1.12
C PHE A 229 0.05 -19.55 -1.19
N LYS A 230 0.22 -20.30 -2.29
CA LYS A 230 1.42 -21.13 -2.52
C LYS A 230 2.69 -20.28 -2.64
N LEU A 231 2.62 -19.16 -3.35
CA LEU A 231 3.72 -18.21 -3.48
C LEU A 231 4.08 -17.57 -2.12
N GLN A 232 3.09 -17.14 -1.33
CA GLN A 232 3.32 -16.62 0.01
C GLN A 232 4.06 -17.64 0.89
N ALA A 233 3.72 -18.93 0.80
CA ALA A 233 4.45 -19.98 1.50
C ALA A 233 5.88 -20.19 0.96
N ALA A 234 6.07 -20.19 -0.36
CA ALA A 234 7.37 -20.42 -1.00
C ALA A 234 8.38 -19.29 -0.74
N TYR A 235 7.90 -18.06 -0.69
CA TYR A 235 8.69 -16.86 -0.37
C TYR A 235 8.47 -16.41 1.06
N ALA A 236 7.86 -17.25 1.92
CA ALA A 236 7.57 -16.91 3.30
C ALA A 236 8.86 -16.41 3.94
N GLY A 237 8.82 -15.13 4.29
CA GLY A 237 9.88 -14.26 4.76
C GLY A 237 11.11 -14.06 3.89
N LYS A 238 11.22 -14.56 2.67
CA LYS A 238 12.24 -14.02 1.74
C LYS A 238 11.83 -12.65 1.23
N MET A 239 10.55 -12.53 0.89
CA MET A 239 9.88 -11.33 0.41
C MET A 239 8.41 -11.42 0.82
N LEU A 240 7.81 -10.33 1.29
CA LEU A 240 6.39 -10.33 1.61
C LEU A 240 5.58 -10.17 0.32
N ILE A 241 4.64 -11.06 0.07
CA ILE A 241 3.72 -10.95 -1.07
C ILE A 241 2.34 -10.59 -0.53
N ALA A 242 1.69 -9.57 -1.06
CA ALA A 242 0.41 -9.10 -0.56
C ALA A 242 -0.62 -8.92 -1.68
N ALA A 243 -1.83 -9.44 -1.44
CA ALA A 243 -2.98 -9.20 -2.31
C ALA A 243 -3.55 -7.80 -2.01
N LYS A 244 -3.73 -6.99 -3.04
CA LYS A 244 -4.37 -5.67 -2.96
C LYS A 244 -5.66 -5.70 -3.78
N CYS A 245 -6.71 -5.06 -3.25
CA CYS A 245 -8.05 -5.06 -3.86
C CYS A 245 -8.72 -6.44 -3.97
N ALA A 246 -8.22 -7.43 -3.20
CA ALA A 246 -8.68 -8.82 -3.16
C ALA A 246 -9.05 -9.28 -1.74
N PRO A 247 -10.11 -8.72 -1.12
CA PRO A 247 -10.44 -9.05 0.26
C PRO A 247 -10.96 -10.49 0.47
N HIS A 248 -11.42 -11.16 -0.59
CA HIS A 248 -11.77 -12.57 -0.48
C HIS A 248 -10.52 -13.47 -0.38
N TYR A 249 -9.30 -12.91 -0.47
CA TYR A 249 -8.08 -13.66 -0.17
C TYR A 249 -8.05 -14.21 1.27
N LYS A 250 -8.60 -13.50 2.27
CA LYS A 250 -8.70 -14.05 3.63
C LYS A 250 -9.56 -15.30 3.71
N ARG A 251 -10.64 -15.37 2.93
CA ARG A 251 -11.43 -16.60 2.79
C ARG A 251 -10.53 -17.68 2.20
N VAL A 252 -9.91 -17.45 1.03
CA VAL A 252 -9.07 -18.46 0.37
C VAL A 252 -7.97 -19.00 1.29
N ILE A 253 -7.28 -18.14 2.05
CA ILE A 253 -6.29 -18.60 3.05
C ILE A 253 -6.96 -19.49 4.10
N TYR A 254 -8.13 -19.12 4.62
CA TYR A 254 -8.85 -19.88 5.63
C TYR A 254 -9.27 -21.26 5.11
N GLU A 255 -9.77 -21.34 3.88
CA GLU A 255 -10.19 -22.59 3.24
C GLU A 255 -9.00 -23.52 2.96
N GLN A 256 -7.84 -22.94 2.58
CA GLN A 256 -6.61 -23.69 2.38
C GLN A 256 -5.98 -24.15 3.71
N GLN A 257 -5.97 -23.26 4.71
CA GLN A 257 -5.38 -23.50 6.02
C GLN A 257 -5.93 -22.51 7.08
N SER A 258 -6.91 -22.95 7.86
CA SER A 258 -7.64 -22.13 8.86
C SER A 258 -6.79 -21.64 10.03
N ASP A 259 -5.64 -22.25 10.31
CA ASP A 259 -4.69 -21.83 11.33
C ASP A 259 -3.46 -21.08 10.77
N SER A 260 -3.49 -20.74 9.47
CA SER A 260 -2.35 -20.14 8.79
C SER A 260 -1.92 -18.84 9.46
N ALA A 261 -0.60 -18.68 9.62
CA ALA A 261 -0.02 -17.41 10.06
C ALA A 261 -0.35 -16.27 9.09
N PHE A 262 -0.65 -16.57 7.82
CA PHE A 262 -1.09 -15.57 6.87
C PHE A 262 -2.49 -15.04 7.16
N LEU A 263 -3.34 -15.69 7.95
CA LEU A 263 -4.61 -15.06 8.38
C LEU A 263 -4.38 -13.88 9.33
N GLN A 264 -3.22 -13.88 9.98
CA GLN A 264 -2.82 -12.88 10.96
C GLN A 264 -2.18 -11.67 10.25
N GLY A 265 -2.67 -10.48 10.57
CA GLY A 265 -2.10 -9.21 10.12
C GLY A 265 -2.72 -8.55 8.89
N TYR A 266 -2.20 -7.33 8.65
CA TYR A 266 -2.58 -6.39 7.59
C TYR A 266 -2.34 -6.88 6.14
N PRO A 267 -1.32 -7.69 5.81
CA PRO A 267 -1.02 -8.05 4.42
C PRO A 267 -2.06 -8.94 3.73
N SER A 268 -3.01 -9.49 4.49
CA SER A 268 -3.62 -10.76 4.11
C SER A 268 -5.06 -10.65 3.59
N GLY A 269 -5.52 -9.45 3.27
CA GLY A 269 -6.73 -9.28 2.45
C GLY A 269 -8.03 -9.08 3.22
N THR A 270 -8.09 -8.20 4.23
CA THR A 270 -9.38 -7.57 4.58
C THR A 270 -9.45 -6.23 3.86
N CYS A 271 -10.62 -5.82 3.36
CA CYS A 271 -10.75 -4.50 2.74
C CYS A 271 -10.46 -3.40 3.79
N PRO A 272 -9.43 -2.57 3.62
CA PRO A 272 -9.03 -1.57 4.62
C PRO A 272 -9.78 -0.23 4.51
N CYS A 273 -10.51 -0.10 3.39
CA CYS A 273 -11.20 1.08 2.89
C CYS A 273 -12.11 1.74 3.94
N GLY A 274 -11.78 2.96 4.37
CA GLY A 274 -12.57 3.73 5.35
C GLY A 274 -12.49 3.22 6.80
N ILE A 275 -11.80 2.12 7.05
CA ILE A 275 -11.68 1.51 8.38
C ILE A 275 -10.43 2.03 9.08
N TYR A 276 -9.28 1.83 8.45
CA TYR A 276 -7.98 2.32 8.92
C TYR A 276 -7.12 2.86 7.76
N TYR A 277 -7.70 2.97 6.57
CA TYR A 277 -7.07 3.46 5.36
C TYR A 277 -7.99 4.40 4.59
N CYS A 278 -7.43 5.46 4.02
CA CYS A 278 -8.11 6.37 3.12
C CYS A 278 -7.16 6.91 2.05
N ARG A 279 -7.73 7.64 1.09
CA ARG A 279 -7.02 8.42 0.09
C ARG A 279 -7.36 9.90 0.22
N ILE A 280 -6.36 10.74 0.02
CA ILE A 280 -6.52 12.18 -0.25
C ILE A 280 -6.19 12.43 -1.73
N THR A 281 -7.06 13.14 -2.47
CA THR A 281 -6.79 13.56 -3.87
C THR A 281 -5.91 14.82 -3.91
N PRO A 282 -5.34 15.18 -5.08
CA PRO A 282 -4.53 16.39 -5.18
C PRO A 282 -5.31 17.64 -4.78
N GLU A 283 -6.61 17.67 -5.08
CA GLU A 283 -7.51 18.80 -4.77
C GLU A 283 -8.04 18.81 -3.33
N GLY A 284 -7.70 17.80 -2.52
CA GLY A 284 -8.10 17.70 -1.11
C GLY A 284 -9.33 16.86 -0.82
N GLU A 285 -9.94 16.20 -1.80
CA GLU A 285 -11.06 15.29 -1.55
C GLU A 285 -10.59 14.10 -0.71
N LEU A 286 -11.25 13.84 0.41
CA LEU A 286 -11.03 12.67 1.23
C LEU A 286 -11.95 11.54 0.74
N THR A 287 -11.35 10.39 0.41
CA THR A 287 -12.08 9.23 -0.11
C THR A 287 -11.65 7.95 0.61
N PRO A 288 -12.50 6.92 0.72
CA PRO A 288 -12.13 5.70 1.43
C PRO A 288 -10.99 4.86 0.81
N CYS A 289 -10.78 4.97 -0.51
CA CYS A 289 -9.80 4.18 -1.25
C CYS A 289 -9.49 4.85 -2.60
N PRO A 290 -8.29 4.67 -3.18
CA PRO A 290 -7.98 5.17 -4.53
C PRO A 290 -8.96 4.77 -5.63
N TYR A 291 -9.60 3.62 -5.47
CA TYR A 291 -10.55 3.08 -6.45
C TYR A 291 -12.02 3.32 -6.08
N LEU A 292 -12.31 3.92 -4.93
CA LEU A 292 -13.68 4.27 -4.50
C LEU A 292 -13.83 5.80 -4.48
N PRO A 293 -14.29 6.42 -5.58
CA PRO A 293 -14.37 7.88 -5.72
C PRO A 293 -15.61 8.47 -5.03
N VAL A 294 -15.95 7.99 -3.83
CA VAL A 294 -17.00 8.55 -2.98
C VAL A 294 -16.31 9.51 -2.03
N SER A 295 -16.45 10.82 -2.29
CA SER A 295 -15.91 11.84 -1.39
C SER A 295 -16.71 11.89 -0.10
N VAL A 296 -15.99 12.07 1.01
CA VAL A 296 -16.57 12.34 2.33
C VAL A 296 -16.45 13.80 2.73
N GLY A 297 -15.84 14.65 1.90
CA GLY A 297 -15.58 16.06 2.15
C GLY A 297 -14.23 16.50 1.58
N ASN A 298 -14.02 17.83 1.50
CA ASN A 298 -12.78 18.42 1.00
C ASN A 298 -11.96 19.06 2.13
N LEU A 299 -10.68 18.72 2.18
CA LEU A 299 -9.73 19.16 3.20
C LEU A 299 -9.32 20.64 3.07
N LYS A 300 -9.78 21.35 2.04
CA LYS A 300 -9.70 22.82 1.96
C LYS A 300 -10.69 23.48 2.92
N ASP A 301 -11.83 22.84 3.15
CA ASP A 301 -12.98 23.41 3.86
C ASP A 301 -13.20 22.77 5.23
N GLU A 302 -12.86 21.49 5.39
CA GLU A 302 -13.08 20.73 6.62
C GLU A 302 -11.79 20.05 7.12
N SER A 303 -11.68 19.84 8.44
CA SER A 303 -10.52 19.15 9.01
C SER A 303 -10.59 17.65 8.79
N PHE A 304 -9.43 17.01 8.62
CA PHE A 304 -9.31 15.56 8.50
C PHE A 304 -9.93 14.84 9.71
N VAL A 305 -9.73 15.39 10.92
CA VAL A 305 -10.29 14.84 12.18
C VAL A 305 -11.81 14.73 12.12
N LYS A 306 -12.48 15.78 11.67
CA LYS A 306 -13.94 15.79 11.56
C LYS A 306 -14.39 14.76 10.53
N LEU A 307 -13.86 14.83 9.30
CA LEU A 307 -14.27 13.93 8.21
C LEU A 307 -14.02 12.45 8.56
N TRP A 308 -12.91 12.14 9.23
CA TRP A 308 -12.58 10.77 9.64
C TRP A 308 -13.53 10.20 10.68
N ASN A 309 -13.94 11.02 11.66
CA ASN A 309 -14.76 10.55 12.79
C ASN A 309 -16.27 10.59 12.48
N GLU A 310 -16.71 11.60 11.72
CA GLU A 310 -18.14 11.94 11.62
C GLU A 310 -18.77 11.56 10.28
N SER A 311 -18.00 11.25 9.23
CA SER A 311 -18.59 10.95 7.93
C SER A 311 -19.39 9.64 7.94
N GLU A 312 -20.63 9.72 7.43
CA GLU A 312 -21.54 8.58 7.29
C GLU A 312 -20.90 7.46 6.47
N THR A 313 -20.20 7.79 5.38
CA THR A 313 -19.54 6.80 4.53
C THR A 313 -18.50 5.98 5.29
N PHE A 314 -17.66 6.61 6.15
CA PHE A 314 -16.72 5.84 6.95
C PHE A 314 -17.40 5.04 8.06
N GLN A 315 -18.47 5.56 8.67
CA GLN A 315 -19.27 4.81 9.65
C GLN A 315 -19.88 3.55 9.02
N ASN A 316 -20.45 3.67 7.83
CA ASN A 316 -20.99 2.56 7.06
C ASN A 316 -19.91 1.54 6.70
N LEU A 317 -18.71 1.96 6.28
CA LEU A 317 -17.62 1.05 5.94
C LEU A 317 -17.02 0.32 7.15
N ARG A 318 -17.08 0.95 8.33
CA ARG A 318 -16.67 0.34 9.62
C ARG A 318 -17.73 -0.63 10.14
N ASN A 319 -19.00 -0.41 9.81
CA ASN A 319 -20.09 -1.30 10.16
C ASN A 319 -20.30 -2.38 9.09
N ARG A 320 -19.79 -3.58 9.33
CA ARG A 320 -19.92 -4.68 8.37
C ARG A 320 -21.34 -5.25 8.30
N ASP A 321 -22.21 -4.95 9.27
CA ASP A 321 -23.60 -5.44 9.30
C ASP A 321 -24.50 -4.77 8.26
N VAL A 322 -24.13 -3.59 7.75
CA VAL A 322 -24.90 -2.86 6.72
C VAL A 322 -24.52 -3.24 5.29
N LEU A 323 -23.63 -4.23 5.12
CA LEU A 323 -23.33 -4.77 3.80
C LEU A 323 -24.54 -5.50 3.23
N GLU A 324 -24.78 -5.34 1.94
CA GLU A 324 -25.89 -5.94 1.20
C GLU A 324 -25.45 -7.21 0.44
N GLY A 325 -26.44 -7.92 -0.12
CA GLY A 325 -26.22 -9.09 -0.98
C GLY A 325 -25.46 -10.22 -0.30
N LYS A 326 -24.72 -11.01 -1.09
CA LYS A 326 -23.95 -12.15 -0.57
C LYS A 326 -22.91 -11.73 0.47
N CYS A 327 -22.32 -10.54 0.35
CA CYS A 327 -21.31 -10.07 1.30
C CYS A 327 -21.92 -9.79 2.67
N GLY A 328 -23.17 -9.31 2.72
CA GLY A 328 -23.92 -9.10 3.97
C GLY A 328 -24.35 -10.39 4.67
N ALA A 329 -24.70 -11.42 3.91
CA ALA A 329 -25.14 -12.72 4.42
C ALA A 329 -23.99 -13.71 4.71
N CYS A 330 -22.76 -13.41 4.27
CA CYS A 330 -21.64 -14.34 4.32
C CYS A 330 -21.06 -14.52 5.73
N GLU A 331 -20.76 -15.77 6.09
CA GLU A 331 -20.01 -16.15 7.29
C GLU A 331 -18.62 -15.48 7.36
N PHE A 332 -18.02 -15.08 6.23
CA PHE A 332 -16.73 -14.38 6.16
C PHE A 332 -16.84 -12.84 6.18
N ARG A 333 -18.03 -12.28 6.46
CA ARG A 333 -18.30 -10.84 6.36
C ARG A 333 -17.32 -9.97 7.16
N GLU A 334 -16.98 -10.38 8.37
CA GLU A 334 -16.05 -9.64 9.26
C GLU A 334 -14.60 -9.68 8.77
N VAL A 335 -14.18 -10.79 8.16
CA VAL A 335 -12.78 -11.02 7.78
C VAL A 335 -12.48 -10.62 6.33
N CYS A 336 -13.48 -10.67 5.45
CA CYS A 336 -13.39 -10.32 4.04
C CYS A 336 -14.28 -9.10 3.75
N GLY A 337 -15.59 -9.33 3.77
CA GLY A 337 -16.63 -8.36 3.43
C GLY A 337 -16.57 -7.79 2.02
N GLY A 338 -15.79 -8.35 1.09
CA GLY A 338 -15.72 -7.96 -0.33
C GLY A 338 -15.08 -6.58 -0.61
N CYS A 339 -14.69 -6.33 -1.86
CA CYS A 339 -14.07 -5.08 -2.30
C CYS A 339 -15.14 -4.01 -2.54
N ARG A 340 -15.18 -3.02 -1.65
CA ARG A 340 -16.19 -1.94 -1.68
C ARG A 340 -16.05 -1.07 -2.94
N ALA A 341 -14.82 -0.87 -3.41
CA ALA A 341 -14.55 -0.18 -4.68
C ALA A 341 -15.08 -0.95 -5.90
N ARG A 342 -15.00 -2.29 -5.89
CA ARG A 342 -15.49 -3.13 -7.00
C ARG A 342 -17.01 -3.22 -7.00
N ALA A 343 -17.62 -3.35 -5.82
CA ALA A 343 -19.06 -3.23 -5.65
C ALA A 343 -19.57 -1.91 -6.28
N TYR A 344 -18.99 -0.78 -5.86
CA TYR A 344 -19.35 0.53 -6.40
C TYR A 344 -19.11 0.66 -7.91
N ALA A 345 -17.97 0.20 -8.43
CA ALA A 345 -17.68 0.26 -9.85
C ALA A 345 -18.69 -0.52 -10.72
N THR A 346 -19.34 -1.54 -10.15
CA THR A 346 -20.29 -2.40 -10.85
C THR A 346 -21.73 -1.93 -10.69
N THR A 347 -22.12 -1.49 -9.48
CA THR A 347 -23.53 -1.24 -9.13
C THR A 347 -23.84 0.23 -8.81
N GLY A 348 -22.82 1.06 -8.60
CA GLY A 348 -22.97 2.40 -8.03
C GLY A 348 -23.23 2.41 -6.52
N ASN A 349 -23.30 1.25 -5.85
CA ASN A 349 -23.49 1.14 -4.40
C ASN A 349 -22.27 0.45 -3.76
N TYR A 350 -21.55 1.16 -2.88
CA TYR A 350 -20.37 0.62 -2.20
C TYR A 350 -20.71 -0.40 -1.09
N LEU A 351 -21.97 -0.49 -0.68
CA LEU A 351 -22.49 -1.50 0.26
C LEU A 351 -22.94 -2.78 -0.43
N ALA A 352 -23.13 -2.78 -1.75
CA ALA A 352 -23.49 -3.95 -2.53
C ALA A 352 -22.42 -5.05 -2.48
N GLU A 353 -22.77 -6.22 -3.01
CA GLU A 353 -21.82 -7.33 -3.06
C GLU A 353 -20.66 -7.14 -4.05
N ASP A 354 -19.54 -7.79 -3.76
CA ASP A 354 -18.40 -7.86 -4.66
C ASP A 354 -18.63 -8.90 -5.76
N ALA A 355 -18.84 -8.45 -7.00
CA ALA A 355 -19.10 -9.30 -8.15
C ALA A 355 -17.93 -10.24 -8.56
N SER A 356 -16.72 -10.03 -8.05
CA SER A 356 -15.56 -10.88 -8.39
C SER A 356 -15.48 -12.20 -7.60
N CYS A 357 -16.26 -12.32 -6.53
CA CYS A 357 -16.24 -13.50 -5.67
C CYS A 357 -17.32 -14.51 -6.09
N GLU A 358 -16.94 -15.72 -6.48
CA GLU A 358 -17.90 -16.79 -6.86
C GLU A 358 -18.49 -17.53 -5.66
N TYR A 359 -17.89 -17.36 -4.48
CA TYR A 359 -18.34 -17.98 -3.23
C TYR A 359 -19.82 -17.70 -2.92
N GLN A 360 -20.55 -18.75 -2.55
CA GLN A 360 -21.94 -18.67 -2.12
C GLN A 360 -22.02 -18.89 -0.60
N PRO A 361 -22.63 -17.95 0.17
CA PRO A 361 -22.78 -18.06 1.63
C PRO A 361 -23.45 -19.34 2.10
N GLY A 362 -23.10 -19.77 3.32
CA GLY A 362 -23.77 -20.86 4.04
C GLY A 362 -23.05 -22.21 3.99
N GLN A 363 -21.85 -22.29 3.42
CA GLN A 363 -21.08 -23.54 3.36
C GLN A 363 -20.40 -23.88 4.69
N TYR A 364 -20.14 -22.89 5.56
CA TYR A 364 -19.58 -23.11 6.91
C TYR A 364 -20.63 -22.98 8.02
N GLY A 365 -21.91 -23.03 7.66
CA GLY A 365 -23.04 -22.81 8.57
C GLY A 365 -23.40 -21.33 8.74
N ALA A 366 -24.38 -21.06 9.60
CA ALA A 366 -24.86 -19.71 9.89
C ALA A 366 -23.94 -18.84 10.80
N PRO A 367 -23.02 -19.36 11.64
CA PRO A 367 -22.22 -18.47 12.48
C PRO A 367 -21.11 -17.78 11.68
N LEU A 368 -20.79 -16.54 12.07
CA LEU A 368 -19.65 -15.80 11.53
C LEU A 368 -18.33 -16.53 11.81
N VAL A 369 -17.48 -16.63 10.80
CA VAL A 369 -16.12 -17.15 10.92
C VAL A 369 -15.29 -16.19 11.76
N GLN A 370 -14.84 -16.68 12.91
CA GLN A 370 -13.94 -15.94 13.80
C GLN A 370 -12.51 -16.42 13.55
N ILE A 371 -11.62 -15.50 13.16
CA ILE A 371 -10.18 -15.76 13.13
C ILE A 371 -9.65 -15.41 14.53
N GLU A 372 -9.15 -16.40 15.27
CA GLU A 372 -8.45 -16.15 16.52
C GLU A 372 -7.28 -15.19 16.28
N LYS A 373 -7.39 -13.96 16.78
CA LYS A 373 -6.32 -12.97 16.70
C LYS A 373 -5.22 -13.35 17.69
N LYS A 374 -4.17 -14.02 17.23
CA LYS A 374 -2.98 -14.33 18.04
C LYS A 374 -2.09 -13.10 18.28
N ILE A 375 -2.36 -12.01 17.57
CA ILE A 375 -1.66 -10.71 17.71
C ILE A 375 -2.73 -9.65 17.87
N ALA A 376 -2.88 -9.13 19.09
CA ALA A 376 -3.72 -7.98 19.37
C ALA A 376 -3.05 -6.73 18.77
N PHE A 377 -3.69 -6.12 17.76
CA PHE A 377 -3.21 -4.95 17.02
C PHE A 377 -3.34 -3.61 17.78
N ALA A 378 -3.48 -3.64 19.10
CA ALA A 378 -3.67 -2.43 19.91
C ALA A 378 -3.26 -2.56 21.38
N THR A 379 -2.68 -3.68 21.82
CA THR A 379 -2.17 -3.75 23.20
C THR A 379 -0.72 -3.32 23.20
N GLU A 380 -0.38 -2.41 24.11
CA GLU A 380 0.99 -2.25 24.61
C GLU A 380 1.55 -3.67 24.78
N THR A 381 2.50 -4.02 23.92
CA THR A 381 3.06 -5.36 23.95
C THR A 381 4.09 -5.32 25.06
N ASP A 382 3.88 -6.10 26.12
CA ASP A 382 4.86 -6.21 27.19
C ASP A 382 6.24 -6.54 26.61
N TYR A 383 7.26 -5.83 27.08
CA TYR A 383 8.64 -6.14 26.74
C TYR A 383 9.09 -7.34 27.57
N ASP A 384 9.49 -8.44 26.92
CA ASP A 384 10.07 -9.57 27.65
C ASP A 384 11.57 -9.32 27.98
N LEU A 385 12.18 -8.31 27.35
CA LEU A 385 13.57 -7.89 27.59
C LEU A 385 13.65 -6.40 27.94
N GLN A 386 14.78 -5.97 28.50
CA GLN A 386 15.03 -4.54 28.70
C GLN A 386 15.33 -3.87 27.35
N TRP A 387 14.71 -2.72 27.09
CA TRP A 387 15.01 -1.90 25.91
C TRP A 387 15.71 -0.61 26.34
N THR A 388 16.81 -0.28 25.69
CA THR A 388 17.47 1.01 25.92
C THR A 388 16.54 2.16 25.50
N PRO A 389 16.60 3.34 26.14
CA PRO A 389 15.79 4.50 25.74
C PRO A 389 15.96 4.88 24.25
N ALA A 390 17.14 4.66 23.68
CA ALA A 390 17.42 4.89 22.28
C ALA A 390 16.73 3.86 21.35
N ALA A 391 16.65 2.60 21.76
CA ALA A 391 15.92 1.55 21.03
C ALA A 391 14.40 1.78 21.09
N GLU A 392 13.87 2.14 22.27
CA GLU A 392 12.47 2.52 22.42
C GLU A 392 12.10 3.72 21.54
N LYS A 393 12.98 4.73 21.47
CA LYS A 393 12.78 5.89 20.58
C LYS A 393 12.73 5.47 19.10
N ARG A 394 13.52 4.48 18.68
CA ARG A 394 13.42 3.91 17.32
C ARG A 394 12.12 3.14 17.12
N LEU A 395 11.71 2.31 18.08
CA LEU A 395 10.48 1.54 18.01
C LEU A 395 9.23 2.43 17.94
N LYS A 396 9.24 3.58 18.62
CA LYS A 396 8.16 4.58 18.54
C LYS A 396 7.94 5.11 17.13
N ARG A 397 8.95 5.08 16.24
CA ARG A 397 8.78 5.47 14.82
C ARG A 397 8.11 4.40 13.96
N VAL A 398 8.07 3.15 14.42
CA VAL A 398 7.34 2.09 13.74
C VAL A 398 5.84 2.34 13.92
N PRO A 399 5.02 2.22 12.86
CA PRO A 399 3.57 2.35 12.99
C PRO A 399 3.01 1.44 14.07
N SER A 400 2.07 1.95 14.87
CA SER A 400 1.57 1.26 16.07
C SER A 400 1.08 -0.17 15.76
N PHE A 401 0.41 -0.36 14.62
CA PHE A 401 -0.05 -1.66 14.14
C PHE A 401 1.09 -2.66 13.83
N ALA A 402 2.31 -2.20 13.54
CA ALA A 402 3.47 -3.04 13.22
C ALA A 402 4.41 -3.25 14.41
N ARG A 403 4.29 -2.46 15.50
CA ARG A 403 5.22 -2.48 16.65
C ARG A 403 5.31 -3.85 17.31
N GLY A 404 4.18 -4.50 17.60
CA GLY A 404 4.18 -5.82 18.26
C GLY A 404 4.93 -6.88 17.45
N MET A 405 4.84 -6.83 16.11
CA MET A 405 5.62 -7.70 15.23
C MET A 405 7.12 -7.41 15.31
N VAL A 406 7.50 -6.12 15.35
CA VAL A 406 8.90 -5.69 15.50
C VAL A 406 9.47 -6.10 16.86
N ILE A 407 8.74 -5.86 17.96
CA ILE A 407 9.16 -6.23 19.33
C ILE A 407 9.45 -7.73 19.39
N LYS A 408 8.47 -8.57 19.02
CA LYS A 408 8.64 -10.04 19.03
C LYS A 408 9.80 -10.50 18.16
N SER A 409 10.02 -9.84 17.01
CA SER A 409 11.13 -10.17 16.12
C SER A 409 12.49 -9.84 16.74
N VAL A 410 12.64 -8.64 17.30
CA VAL A 410 13.90 -8.15 17.87
C VAL A 410 14.24 -8.91 19.16
N GLU A 411 13.27 -9.12 20.05
CA GLU A 411 13.52 -9.82 21.31
C GLU A 411 13.83 -11.31 21.13
N ARG A 412 13.19 -11.96 20.16
CA ARG A 412 13.57 -13.33 19.78
C ARG A 412 15.02 -13.37 19.31
N TYR A 413 15.43 -12.44 18.44
CA TYR A 413 16.83 -12.36 17.99
C TYR A 413 17.77 -12.13 19.16
N ALA A 414 17.41 -11.22 20.07
CA ALA A 414 18.17 -10.94 21.28
C ALA A 414 18.39 -12.23 22.09
N ARG A 415 17.32 -12.99 22.36
CA ARG A 415 17.37 -14.28 23.07
C ARG A 415 18.22 -15.31 22.34
N GLU A 416 18.04 -15.46 21.02
CA GLU A 416 18.82 -16.38 20.18
C GLU A 416 20.33 -16.11 20.21
N HIS A 417 20.75 -14.86 20.48
CA HIS A 417 22.15 -14.43 20.47
C HIS A 417 22.66 -14.05 21.87
N GLY A 418 21.91 -14.42 22.92
CA GLY A 418 22.32 -14.21 24.32
C GLY A 418 22.31 -12.75 24.78
N HIS A 419 21.68 -11.84 24.03
CA HIS A 419 21.49 -10.45 24.46
C HIS A 419 20.36 -10.37 25.49
N ARG A 420 20.63 -9.71 26.60
CA ARG A 420 19.66 -9.44 27.69
C ARG A 420 18.97 -8.08 27.56
N GLU A 421 19.48 -7.25 26.67
CA GLU A 421 19.02 -5.89 26.43
C GLU A 421 18.93 -5.63 24.93
N VAL A 422 17.92 -4.89 24.51
CA VAL A 422 17.71 -4.44 23.14
C VAL A 422 18.28 -3.04 22.96
N THR A 423 19.30 -2.96 22.10
CA THR A 423 19.97 -1.70 21.73
C THR A 423 19.64 -1.29 20.29
N PRO A 424 19.88 -0.02 19.89
CA PRO A 424 19.74 0.41 18.50
C PRO A 424 20.56 -0.42 17.52
N GLU A 425 21.76 -0.83 17.92
CA GLU A 425 22.68 -1.66 17.12
C GLU A 425 22.10 -3.06 16.92
N LEU A 426 21.46 -3.62 17.96
CA LEU A 426 20.76 -4.90 17.87
C LEU A 426 19.55 -4.81 16.91
N MET A 427 18.74 -3.75 17.04
CA MET A 427 17.65 -3.49 16.09
C MET A 427 18.17 -3.38 14.66
N GLN A 428 19.35 -2.77 14.47
CA GLN A 428 19.98 -2.62 13.17
C GLN A 428 20.61 -3.93 12.67
N ALA A 429 21.13 -4.79 13.54
CA ALA A 429 21.60 -6.13 13.21
C ALA A 429 20.45 -7.04 12.79
N VAL A 430 19.31 -6.95 13.50
CA VAL A 430 18.05 -7.57 13.12
C VAL A 430 17.62 -7.07 11.75
N LYS A 431 17.61 -5.75 11.51
CA LYS A 431 17.35 -5.15 10.18
C LYS A 431 18.28 -5.72 9.09
N LYS A 432 19.60 -5.75 9.33
CA LYS A 432 20.60 -6.30 8.39
C LYS A 432 20.45 -7.80 8.15
N ARG A 433 19.85 -8.56 9.06
CA ARG A 433 19.52 -9.98 8.85
C ARG A 433 18.32 -10.16 7.92
N PHE A 434 17.35 -9.23 7.95
CA PHE A 434 16.36 -9.12 6.87
C PHE A 434 17.02 -8.84 5.51
N ASP A 435 18.20 -8.22 5.47
CA ASP A 435 18.94 -8.00 4.21
C ASP A 435 19.70 -9.23 3.71
N LYS A 436 20.24 -10.07 4.60
CA LYS A 436 20.98 -11.28 4.19
C LYS A 436 20.12 -12.53 3.94
N THR A 437 18.90 -12.57 4.50
CA THR A 437 18.03 -13.76 4.41
C THR A 437 16.54 -13.44 4.22
N GLY A 438 16.14 -12.17 4.19
CA GLY A 438 14.74 -11.75 4.06
C GLY A 438 13.89 -11.88 5.32
N ILE A 439 14.12 -12.89 6.19
CA ILE A 439 13.14 -13.37 7.20
C ILE A 439 13.62 -13.13 8.64
N PRO A 440 12.69 -12.87 9.58
CA PRO A 440 12.79 -13.34 10.95
C PRO A 440 12.27 -14.79 11.07
N SER A 441 13.16 -15.79 10.95
CA SER A 441 12.84 -17.23 11.04
C SER A 441 11.87 -17.58 12.18
N PHE A 442 10.64 -18.01 11.85
CA PHE A 442 9.62 -18.47 12.82
C PHE A 442 9.70 -19.97 13.16
N ARG A 443 10.76 -20.67 12.75
CA ARG A 443 10.98 -22.05 13.19
C ARG A 443 11.98 -22.10 14.35
N PRO A 444 11.64 -22.76 15.48
CA PRO A 444 12.64 -23.08 16.49
C PRO A 444 13.71 -23.94 15.83
N LYS A 445 14.98 -23.53 15.96
CA LYS A 445 16.09 -24.46 15.68
C LYS A 445 16.00 -25.55 16.74
N ARG A 446 15.84 -26.80 16.29
CA ARG A 446 16.01 -27.99 17.12
C ARG A 446 17.47 -28.15 17.50
#